data_AF-A0A3M1QT34-F1
#
_entry.id   AF-A0A3M1QT34-F1
#
_cell.length_a   1.000
_cell.length_b   1.000
_cell.length_c   1.000
_cell.angle_alpha   90.00
_cell.angle_beta   90.00
_cell.angle_gamma   90.00
#
_symmetry.space_group_name_H-M   'P 1'
#
loop_
_entity.id
_entity.type
_entity.pdbx_description
1 polymer ?
#
loop_
_entity_poly.entity_id
_entity_poly.type
_entity_poly.pdbx_seq_one_letter_code
_entity_poly.pdbx_strand_id
1 'polypeptide(L)'
;GFDDSADSDGDGVPDGCDICAGGDDNLDTDGDGVPDFCDVCPGGDDNLDADGDGVPDFCDPCPIDNPDDSDGDGVCDSADVCPGFDDNVDSDGDGVPDGCDICPGGDDNLDSDNDGTPDFCDPCPTDPNDACNCTGDVDGDGDVDLTDLALLLSDFDCTGGCAGDVDGDGDVDLTDLAILLSNFDQICP
;
A
#
# COMPACT_ATOMS: atom_id res chain seq x y z
N GLY A 1 -40.78 -8.40 -39.50
CA GLY A 1 -41.79 -9.31 -38.94
C GLY A 1 -41.11 -10.64 -38.91
N PHE A 2 -40.84 -11.14 -37.72
CA PHE A 2 -40.29 -12.48 -37.52
C PHE A 2 -41.38 -13.51 -37.80
N ASP A 3 -40.99 -14.76 -38.05
CA ASP A 3 -41.93 -15.85 -38.28
C ASP A 3 -42.42 -16.36 -36.92
N ASP A 4 -43.65 -16.01 -36.54
CA ASP A 4 -44.26 -16.39 -35.27
C ASP A 4 -44.53 -17.92 -35.14
N SER A 5 -44.11 -18.73 -36.12
CA SER A 5 -44.23 -20.19 -36.10
C SER A 5 -42.91 -20.95 -35.97
N ALA A 6 -41.78 -20.25 -36.05
CA ALA A 6 -40.47 -20.82 -35.79
C ALA A 6 -40.22 -20.78 -34.28
N ASP A 7 -39.83 -21.93 -33.73
CA ASP A 7 -39.54 -22.18 -32.31
C ASP A 7 -38.49 -23.30 -32.32
N SER A 8 -37.23 -22.91 -32.21
CA SER A 8 -36.07 -23.73 -32.53
C SER A 8 -35.70 -24.70 -31.41
N ASP A 9 -35.93 -24.32 -30.16
CA ASP A 9 -35.67 -25.13 -28.97
C ASP A 9 -36.94 -25.78 -28.39
N GLY A 10 -38.12 -25.35 -28.81
CA GLY A 10 -39.39 -26.00 -28.50
C GLY A 10 -39.90 -25.67 -27.10
N ASP A 11 -39.51 -24.53 -26.56
CA ASP A 11 -39.92 -24.05 -25.23
C ASP A 11 -41.30 -23.36 -25.25
N GLY A 12 -41.83 -23.08 -26.44
CA GLY A 12 -43.12 -22.44 -26.66
C GLY A 12 -43.05 -20.92 -26.85
N VAL A 13 -41.86 -20.33 -26.87
CA VAL A 13 -41.57 -18.95 -27.27
C VAL A 13 -41.05 -18.94 -28.71
N PRO A 14 -41.68 -18.21 -29.65
CA PRO A 14 -41.18 -18.17 -31.02
C PRO A 14 -39.80 -17.51 -31.12
N ASP A 15 -38.95 -17.97 -32.05
CA ASP A 15 -37.56 -17.49 -32.30
C ASP A 15 -37.43 -15.95 -32.39
N GLY A 16 -38.50 -15.24 -32.78
CA GLY A 16 -38.50 -13.78 -32.88
C GLY A 16 -38.63 -13.04 -31.55
N CYS A 17 -39.01 -13.75 -30.50
CA CYS A 17 -39.17 -13.28 -29.12
C CYS A 17 -38.28 -14.06 -28.12
N ASP A 18 -37.66 -15.14 -28.58
CA ASP A 18 -36.67 -15.94 -27.84
C ASP A 18 -35.48 -15.07 -27.46
N ILE A 19 -35.27 -14.92 -26.15
CA ILE A 19 -34.15 -14.18 -25.56
C ILE A 19 -33.02 -15.12 -25.14
N CYS A 20 -33.31 -16.39 -24.86
CA CYS A 20 -32.33 -17.40 -24.44
C CYS A 20 -32.24 -18.56 -25.44
N ALA A 21 -31.68 -18.30 -26.62
CA ALA A 21 -31.62 -19.29 -27.69
C ALA A 21 -31.10 -20.67 -27.27
N GLY A 22 -31.91 -21.71 -27.44
CA GLY A 22 -31.57 -23.09 -27.03
C GLY A 22 -32.05 -23.47 -25.63
N GLY A 23 -32.68 -22.53 -24.92
CA GLY A 23 -33.10 -22.61 -23.53
C GLY A 23 -34.60 -22.72 -23.34
N ASP A 24 -35.07 -22.50 -22.11
CA ASP A 24 -36.49 -22.33 -21.81
C ASP A 24 -36.69 -20.93 -21.25
N ASP A 25 -37.38 -20.08 -22.00
CA ASP A 25 -37.61 -18.68 -21.69
C ASP A 25 -38.65 -18.50 -20.57
N ASN A 26 -39.35 -19.56 -20.17
CA ASN A 26 -40.42 -19.49 -19.18
C ASN A 26 -39.95 -19.73 -17.73
N LEU A 27 -38.68 -20.06 -17.55
CA LEU A 27 -38.10 -20.27 -16.23
C LEU A 27 -37.19 -19.09 -15.87
N ASP A 28 -37.60 -18.35 -14.86
CA ASP A 28 -36.92 -17.17 -14.33
C ASP A 28 -37.09 -17.22 -12.81
N THR A 29 -36.06 -17.70 -12.13
CA THR A 29 -36.10 -18.09 -10.71
C THR A 29 -36.02 -16.88 -9.78
N ASP A 30 -35.25 -15.86 -10.13
CA ASP A 30 -35.12 -14.61 -9.38
C ASP A 30 -36.07 -13.50 -9.85
N GLY A 31 -36.65 -13.63 -11.04
CA GLY A 31 -37.71 -12.77 -11.54
C GLY A 31 -37.19 -11.45 -12.12
N ASP A 32 -35.96 -11.43 -12.60
CA ASP A 32 -35.30 -10.24 -13.15
C ASP A 32 -35.62 -10.00 -14.63
N GLY A 33 -36.27 -10.98 -15.28
CA GLY A 33 -36.63 -10.94 -16.70
C GLY A 33 -35.61 -11.57 -17.64
N VAL A 34 -34.52 -12.16 -17.12
CA VAL A 34 -33.56 -13.01 -17.83
C VAL A 34 -33.81 -14.48 -17.42
N PRO A 35 -34.18 -15.36 -18.36
CA PRO A 35 -34.46 -16.74 -18.01
C PRO A 35 -33.21 -17.49 -17.50
N ASP A 36 -33.41 -18.42 -16.56
CA ASP A 36 -32.39 -19.24 -15.87
C ASP A 36 -31.34 -19.86 -16.80
N PHE A 37 -31.71 -20.13 -18.06
CA PHE A 37 -30.80 -20.73 -19.04
C PHE A 37 -29.70 -19.78 -19.52
N CYS A 38 -30.01 -18.48 -19.64
CA CYS A 38 -29.05 -17.46 -20.07
C CYS A 38 -28.74 -16.38 -19.02
N ASP A 39 -29.29 -16.53 -17.82
CA ASP A 39 -28.92 -15.85 -16.58
C ASP A 39 -27.43 -16.08 -16.25
N VAL A 40 -26.68 -14.98 -16.13
CA VAL A 40 -25.25 -14.99 -15.78
C VAL A 40 -25.02 -14.78 -14.29
N CYS A 41 -26.03 -14.35 -13.55
CA CYS A 41 -25.97 -13.95 -12.15
C CYS A 41 -27.07 -14.62 -11.29
N PRO A 42 -27.05 -15.96 -11.12
CA PRO A 42 -28.22 -16.66 -10.57
C PRO A 42 -28.61 -16.19 -9.17
N GLY A 43 -29.88 -15.80 -9.01
CA GLY A 43 -30.43 -15.25 -7.78
C GLY A 43 -30.38 -13.72 -7.70
N GLY A 44 -29.86 -13.06 -8.74
CA GLY A 44 -29.59 -11.64 -8.87
C GLY A 44 -30.50 -10.94 -9.87
N ASP A 45 -30.13 -9.73 -10.27
CA ASP A 45 -30.76 -9.02 -11.39
C ASP A 45 -29.65 -8.70 -12.40
N ASP A 46 -29.68 -9.36 -13.55
CA ASP A 46 -28.71 -9.27 -14.63
C ASP A 46 -28.68 -7.88 -15.30
N ASN A 47 -29.68 -7.03 -15.02
CA ASN A 47 -29.80 -5.70 -15.62
C ASN A 47 -29.16 -4.59 -14.78
N LEU A 48 -28.63 -4.92 -13.60
CA LEU A 48 -27.92 -3.99 -12.74
C LEU A 48 -26.41 -4.18 -12.92
N ASP A 49 -25.74 -3.14 -13.40
CA ASP A 49 -24.30 -3.09 -13.64
C ASP A 49 -23.89 -1.62 -13.43
N ALA A 50 -23.53 -1.29 -12.19
CA ALA A 50 -23.40 0.08 -11.76
C ALA A 50 -22.10 0.75 -12.24
N ASP A 51 -21.04 -0.01 -12.46
CA ASP A 51 -19.75 0.48 -12.96
C ASP A 51 -19.52 0.21 -14.46
N GLY A 52 -20.33 -0.64 -15.09
CA GLY A 52 -20.31 -0.90 -16.51
C GLY A 52 -19.23 -1.87 -16.96
N ASP A 53 -18.75 -2.77 -16.11
CA ASP A 53 -17.75 -3.79 -16.45
C ASP A 53 -18.36 -5.00 -17.21
N GLY A 54 -19.68 -5.16 -17.14
CA GLY A 54 -20.45 -6.22 -17.77
C GLY A 54 -20.70 -7.44 -16.88
N VAL A 55 -20.36 -7.38 -15.59
CA VAL A 55 -20.75 -8.32 -14.54
C VAL A 55 -21.90 -7.69 -13.74
N PRO A 56 -23.03 -8.39 -13.54
CA PRO A 56 -24.11 -7.79 -12.78
C PRO A 56 -23.78 -7.59 -11.28
N ASP A 57 -24.27 -6.50 -10.69
CA ASP A 57 -23.98 -6.02 -9.32
C ASP A 57 -24.10 -7.12 -8.25
N PHE A 58 -24.98 -8.11 -8.45
CA PHE A 58 -25.24 -9.16 -7.46
C PHE A 58 -24.12 -10.21 -7.38
N CYS A 59 -23.41 -10.46 -8.48
CA CYS A 59 -22.33 -11.45 -8.59
C CYS A 59 -20.96 -10.81 -8.84
N ASP A 60 -20.92 -9.48 -9.00
CA ASP A 60 -19.71 -8.69 -9.02
C ASP A 60 -19.07 -8.63 -7.61
N PRO A 61 -17.78 -8.99 -7.46
CA PRO A 61 -17.06 -8.82 -6.19
C PRO A 61 -16.93 -7.35 -5.76
N CYS A 62 -16.91 -6.41 -6.71
CA CYS A 62 -16.70 -4.99 -6.52
C CYS A 62 -17.71 -4.15 -7.34
N PRO A 63 -19.01 -4.13 -6.96
CA PRO A 63 -20.13 -3.63 -7.78
C PRO A 63 -20.13 -2.13 -8.14
N ILE A 64 -19.07 -1.39 -7.84
CA ILE A 64 -18.97 0.04 -8.10
C ILE A 64 -17.61 0.42 -8.70
N ASP A 65 -16.75 -0.57 -8.96
CA ASP A 65 -15.36 -0.39 -9.34
C ASP A 65 -15.07 -1.12 -10.65
N ASN A 66 -14.66 -0.36 -11.67
CA ASN A 66 -14.20 -0.90 -12.95
C ASN A 66 -12.89 -0.22 -13.35
N PRO A 67 -11.74 -0.92 -13.24
CA PRO A 67 -11.59 -2.33 -12.84
C PRO A 67 -11.92 -2.61 -11.35
N ASP A 68 -12.30 -3.85 -11.04
CA ASP A 68 -12.70 -4.32 -9.70
C ASP A 68 -11.55 -4.22 -8.68
N ASP A 69 -10.43 -4.85 -9.01
CA ASP A 69 -9.27 -5.10 -8.16
C ASP A 69 -8.03 -5.14 -9.08
N SER A 70 -7.34 -4.01 -9.15
CA SER A 70 -6.27 -3.73 -10.10
C SER A 70 -4.98 -4.50 -9.82
N ASP A 71 -4.71 -4.85 -8.56
CA ASP A 71 -3.49 -5.57 -8.16
C ASP A 71 -3.72 -7.03 -7.74
N GLY A 72 -4.99 -7.43 -7.62
CA GLY A 72 -5.42 -8.81 -7.45
C GLY A 72 -5.26 -9.32 -6.02
N ASP A 73 -5.31 -8.43 -5.04
CA ASP A 73 -5.17 -8.76 -3.62
C ASP A 73 -6.49 -9.17 -2.93
N GLY A 74 -7.61 -9.00 -3.62
CA GLY A 74 -8.96 -9.30 -3.15
C GLY A 74 -9.66 -8.15 -2.43
N VAL A 75 -9.11 -6.94 -2.47
CA VAL A 75 -9.73 -5.69 -2.04
C VAL A 75 -10.11 -4.88 -3.29
N CYS A 76 -11.32 -4.32 -3.28
CA CYS A 76 -11.78 -3.52 -4.41
C CYS A 76 -10.99 -2.21 -4.50
N ASP A 77 -10.74 -1.70 -5.71
CA ASP A 77 -9.94 -0.48 -5.97
C ASP A 77 -10.40 0.75 -5.15
N SER A 78 -11.71 0.88 -4.84
CA SER A 78 -12.19 1.99 -4.01
C SER A 78 -11.96 1.82 -2.50
N ALA A 79 -11.71 0.59 -2.06
CA ALA A 79 -11.42 0.21 -0.68
C ALA A 79 -9.92 -0.08 -0.43
N ASP A 80 -9.16 -0.28 -1.51
CA ASP A 80 -7.72 -0.51 -1.54
C ASP A 80 -6.98 0.68 -0.89
N VAL A 81 -6.25 0.37 0.19
CA VAL A 81 -5.46 1.37 0.92
C VAL A 81 -4.01 1.43 0.45
N CYS A 82 -3.53 0.41 -0.27
CA CYS A 82 -2.19 0.32 -0.80
C CYS A 82 -2.10 -0.07 -2.30
N PRO A 83 -2.45 0.85 -3.22
CA PRO A 83 -2.59 0.51 -4.62
C PRO A 83 -1.34 -0.06 -5.27
N GLY A 84 -1.48 -1.24 -5.89
CA GLY A 84 -0.40 -1.98 -6.53
C GLY A 84 0.24 -3.05 -5.66
N PHE A 85 -0.26 -3.27 -4.45
CA PHE A 85 0.30 -4.16 -3.44
C PHE A 85 -0.82 -4.82 -2.61
N ASP A 86 -0.49 -5.89 -1.89
CA ASP A 86 -1.47 -6.68 -1.13
C ASP A 86 -1.77 -6.04 0.24
N ASP A 87 -3.01 -5.55 0.41
CA ASP A 87 -3.55 -4.95 1.63
C ASP A 87 -3.58 -5.91 2.83
N ASN A 88 -3.49 -7.22 2.59
CA ASN A 88 -3.57 -8.24 3.64
C ASN A 88 -2.22 -8.58 4.26
N VAL A 89 -1.13 -7.97 3.78
CA VAL A 89 0.22 -8.19 4.29
C VAL A 89 0.64 -6.99 5.11
N ASP A 90 0.70 -7.19 6.43
CA ASP A 90 1.14 -6.21 7.42
C ASP A 90 2.02 -6.94 8.42
N SER A 91 3.33 -6.78 8.26
CA SER A 91 4.37 -7.57 8.92
C SER A 91 4.63 -7.14 10.35
N ASP A 92 4.51 -5.85 10.66
CA ASP A 92 4.71 -5.29 12.01
C ASP A 92 3.41 -5.03 12.76
N GLY A 93 2.27 -5.07 12.07
CA GLY A 93 0.93 -5.05 12.65
C GLY A 93 0.45 -3.65 13.00
N ASP A 94 0.96 -2.63 12.32
CA ASP A 94 0.62 -1.23 12.55
C ASP A 94 -0.65 -0.77 11.78
N GLY A 95 -1.14 -1.61 10.87
CA GLY A 95 -2.31 -1.35 10.04
C GLY A 95 -2.03 -0.68 8.70
N VAL A 96 -0.76 -0.47 8.34
CA VAL A 96 -0.31 -0.07 7.01
C VAL A 96 0.24 -1.30 6.28
N PRO A 97 -0.26 -1.64 5.09
CA PRO A 97 0.26 -2.81 4.36
C PRO A 97 1.74 -2.63 3.98
N ASP A 98 2.51 -3.74 4.00
CA ASP A 98 3.95 -3.81 3.69
C ASP A 98 4.34 -3.10 2.37
N GLY A 99 3.42 -3.01 1.42
CA GLY A 99 3.65 -2.33 0.13
C GLY A 99 3.72 -0.81 0.22
N CYS A 100 3.11 -0.23 1.26
CA CYS A 100 2.97 1.20 1.50
C CYS A 100 3.57 1.64 2.84
N ASP A 101 3.99 0.68 3.66
CA ASP A 101 4.78 0.85 4.87
C ASP A 101 6.09 1.60 4.53
N ILE A 102 6.22 2.80 5.11
CA ILE A 102 7.40 3.65 4.97
C ILE A 102 8.42 3.41 6.09
N CYS A 103 8.04 2.68 7.14
CA CYS A 103 8.81 2.45 8.34
C CYS A 103 8.87 0.97 8.78
N PRO A 104 9.47 0.06 7.98
CA PRO A 104 9.31 -1.37 8.22
C PRO A 104 9.76 -1.84 9.60
N GLY A 105 8.87 -2.51 10.33
CA GLY A 105 9.09 -2.94 11.71
C GLY A 105 8.59 -1.95 12.77
N GLY A 106 8.03 -0.83 12.34
CA GLY A 106 7.63 0.34 13.11
C GLY A 106 6.11 0.51 13.21
N ASP A 107 5.67 1.71 13.57
CA ASP A 107 4.26 2.11 13.48
C ASP A 107 4.22 3.44 12.72
N ASP A 108 3.73 3.41 11.49
CA ASP A 108 3.64 4.54 10.56
C ASP A 108 2.75 5.67 11.07
N ASN A 109 1.89 5.38 12.06
CA ASN A 109 0.96 6.37 12.62
C ASN A 109 1.55 7.18 13.77
N LEU A 110 2.77 6.86 14.22
CA LEU A 110 3.48 7.61 15.25
C LEU A 110 4.46 8.56 14.58
N ASP A 111 4.13 9.84 14.60
CA ASP A 111 4.98 10.93 14.12
C ASP A 111 4.85 12.07 15.14
N SER A 112 5.81 12.12 16.06
CA SER A 112 5.78 12.94 17.26
C SER A 112 6.06 14.42 16.97
N ASP A 113 6.75 14.73 15.88
CA ASP A 113 7.09 16.11 15.50
C ASP A 113 6.40 16.61 14.21
N ASN A 114 5.72 15.72 13.51
CA ASN A 114 4.93 15.94 12.29
C ASN A 114 5.77 16.34 11.08
N ASP A 115 6.97 15.77 10.91
CA ASP A 115 7.81 15.96 9.72
C ASP A 115 7.42 15.03 8.54
N GLY A 116 6.67 13.97 8.83
CA GLY A 116 6.24 12.94 7.88
C GLY A 116 7.07 11.64 7.92
N THR A 117 8.04 11.53 8.81
CA THR A 117 8.84 10.33 9.09
C THR A 117 8.35 9.70 10.40
N PRO A 118 7.96 8.42 10.41
CA PRO A 118 7.46 7.83 11.65
C PRO A 118 8.56 7.64 12.71
N ASP A 119 8.21 7.84 13.99
CA ASP A 119 9.09 7.85 15.18
C ASP A 119 10.08 6.66 15.24
N PHE A 120 9.71 5.51 14.67
CA PHE A 120 10.55 4.30 14.71
C PHE A 120 11.73 4.34 13.74
N CYS A 121 11.58 5.01 12.60
CA CYS A 121 12.60 5.17 11.56
C CYS A 121 13.04 6.62 11.37
N ASP A 122 12.49 7.53 12.18
CA ASP A 122 12.94 8.90 12.30
C ASP A 122 14.26 8.96 13.10
N PRO A 123 15.35 9.51 12.53
CA PRO A 123 16.60 9.75 13.26
C PRO A 123 16.41 10.70 14.45
N CYS A 124 15.45 11.61 14.36
CA CYS A 124 15.18 12.68 15.29
C CYS A 124 13.69 12.77 15.68
N PRO A 125 13.09 11.78 16.38
CA PRO A 125 11.63 11.68 16.63
C PRO A 125 10.93 12.85 17.34
N THR A 126 11.65 13.92 17.69
CA THR A 126 11.09 15.08 18.36
C THR A 126 11.53 16.43 17.76
N ASP A 127 12.27 16.43 16.64
CA ASP A 127 12.70 17.64 15.92
C ASP A 127 12.38 17.55 14.42
N PRO A 128 11.38 18.32 13.93
CA PRO A 128 10.85 18.15 12.58
C PRO A 128 11.75 18.73 11.48
N ASN A 129 13.02 18.97 11.78
CA ASN A 129 14.04 19.43 10.84
C ASN A 129 15.22 18.45 10.76
N ASP A 130 15.14 17.29 11.40
CA ASP A 130 16.20 16.28 11.51
C ASP A 130 17.53 16.91 11.93
N ALA A 131 17.48 17.84 12.89
CA ALA A 131 18.64 18.60 13.34
C ALA A 131 19.10 18.20 14.75
N CYS A 132 18.74 16.98 15.19
CA CYS A 132 19.20 16.39 16.44
C CYS A 132 20.68 15.99 16.33
N ASN A 133 21.57 16.97 16.22
CA ASN A 133 23.00 16.73 16.24
C ASN A 133 23.50 16.77 17.70
N CYS A 134 24.25 15.74 18.09
CA CYS A 134 24.96 15.70 19.35
C CYS A 134 26.47 15.48 19.15
N THR A 135 27.27 15.86 20.14
CA THR A 135 28.73 15.74 20.01
C THR A 135 29.12 14.27 19.82
N GLY A 136 29.66 13.95 18.64
CA GLY A 136 30.07 12.59 18.27
C GLY A 136 29.24 12.00 17.15
N ASP A 137 28.07 12.57 16.84
CA ASP A 137 27.26 12.27 15.64
C ASP A 137 27.88 13.04 14.45
N VAL A 138 28.65 12.31 13.65
CA VAL A 138 29.52 12.82 12.59
C VAL A 138 28.79 12.86 11.24
N ASP A 139 27.87 11.93 10.96
CA ASP A 139 27.03 11.99 9.75
C ASP A 139 25.69 12.70 9.93
N GLY A 140 25.29 13.00 11.16
CA GLY A 140 24.06 13.71 11.47
C GLY A 140 22.82 12.84 11.39
N ASP A 141 22.94 11.53 11.65
CA ASP A 141 21.83 10.58 11.60
C ASP A 141 21.13 10.39 12.96
N GLY A 142 21.46 11.23 13.95
CA GLY A 142 20.74 11.31 15.21
C GLY A 142 21.14 10.26 16.24
N ASP A 143 22.14 9.43 15.98
CA ASP A 143 22.81 8.65 17.00
C ASP A 143 24.34 8.72 16.91
N VAL A 144 25.04 8.07 17.84
CA VAL A 144 26.51 8.01 17.87
C VAL A 144 26.92 6.55 17.83
N ASP A 145 27.26 6.04 16.65
CA ASP A 145 27.44 4.62 16.43
C ASP A 145 28.74 4.25 15.67
N LEU A 146 28.78 3.03 15.10
CA LEU A 146 29.93 2.53 14.37
C LEU A 146 30.18 3.28 13.06
N THR A 147 29.16 3.89 12.47
CA THR A 147 29.20 4.69 11.26
C THR A 147 29.94 6.00 11.53
N ASP A 148 29.62 6.69 12.62
CA ASP A 148 30.38 7.86 13.07
C ASP A 148 31.82 7.53 13.37
N LEU A 149 32.04 6.42 14.07
CA LEU A 149 33.39 5.97 14.36
C LEU A 149 34.17 5.68 13.07
N ALA A 150 33.52 5.09 12.07
CA ALA A 150 34.14 4.82 10.78
C ALA A 150 34.46 6.12 10.03
N LEU A 151 33.59 7.12 10.07
CA LEU A 151 33.80 8.43 9.47
C LEU A 151 34.93 9.19 10.15
N LEU A 152 34.93 9.25 11.47
CA LEU A 152 36.02 9.84 12.25
C LEU A 152 37.36 9.17 11.91
N LEU A 153 37.41 7.83 11.89
CA LEU A 153 38.64 7.10 11.57
C LEU A 153 39.07 7.28 10.10
N SER A 154 38.13 7.55 9.20
CA SER A 154 38.44 7.86 7.79
C SER A 154 39.12 9.22 7.65
N ASP A 155 38.78 10.14 8.54
CA ASP A 155 39.35 11.48 8.63
C ASP A 155 40.53 11.57 9.60
N PHE A 156 41.02 10.47 10.18
CA PHE A 156 42.10 10.53 11.16
C PHE A 156 43.38 11.18 10.61
N ASP A 157 44.02 12.08 11.38
CA ASP A 157 45.11 12.99 10.98
C ASP A 157 44.72 14.03 9.89
N CYS A 158 43.43 14.19 9.58
CA CYS A 158 42.95 15.26 8.71
C CYS A 158 43.07 16.61 9.42
N THR A 159 43.44 17.66 8.68
CA THR A 159 43.59 19.01 9.22
C THR A 159 42.70 19.98 8.45
N GLY A 160 41.75 20.60 9.14
CA GLY A 160 40.87 21.66 8.65
C GLY A 160 39.67 21.19 7.81
N GLY A 161 38.47 21.35 8.38
CA GLY A 161 37.19 21.15 7.67
C GLY A 161 36.82 19.69 7.43
N CYS A 162 37.32 18.80 8.28
CA CYS A 162 37.03 17.37 8.29
C CYS A 162 35.78 17.14 9.14
N ALA A 163 34.95 16.14 8.81
CA ALA A 163 33.73 15.89 9.57
C ALA A 163 34.06 15.29 10.94
N GLY A 164 35.15 14.51 11.04
CA GLY A 164 35.61 13.89 12.28
C GLY A 164 36.21 14.82 13.34
N ASP A 165 36.33 16.14 13.09
CA ASP A 165 36.83 17.14 14.05
C ASP A 165 35.68 17.54 14.98
N VAL A 166 35.41 16.67 15.97
CA VAL A 166 34.21 16.75 16.82
C VAL A 166 34.39 17.78 17.95
N ASP A 167 35.62 18.18 18.28
CA ASP A 167 35.89 19.22 19.28
C ASP A 167 36.21 20.61 18.69
N GLY A 168 36.40 20.67 17.37
CA GLY A 168 36.56 21.89 16.59
C GLY A 168 37.93 22.55 16.76
N ASP A 169 38.96 21.81 17.20
CA ASP A 169 40.30 22.34 17.39
C ASP A 169 41.14 22.42 16.10
N GLY A 170 40.64 21.80 15.02
CA GLY A 170 41.13 21.97 13.65
C GLY A 170 41.85 20.76 13.08
N ASP A 171 41.96 19.66 13.82
CA ASP A 171 42.41 18.36 13.34
C ASP A 171 41.58 17.21 13.90
N VAL A 172 41.72 16.02 13.31
CA VAL A 172 41.06 14.80 13.78
C VAL A 172 42.10 13.90 14.43
N ASP A 173 42.04 13.79 15.76
CA ASP A 173 43.04 13.06 16.55
C ASP A 173 42.42 12.11 17.62
N LEU A 174 43.25 11.68 18.58
CA LEU A 174 42.80 10.77 19.64
C LEU A 174 41.82 11.43 20.63
N THR A 175 41.78 12.75 20.69
CA THR A 175 40.86 13.56 21.48
C THR A 175 39.46 13.47 20.89
N ASP A 176 39.33 13.63 19.57
CA ASP A 176 38.07 13.42 18.84
C ASP A 176 37.56 12.00 19.04
N LEU A 177 38.44 11.02 18.85
CA LEU A 177 38.10 9.62 19.08
C LEU A 177 37.63 9.38 20.52
N ALA A 178 38.28 10.01 21.51
CA ALA A 178 37.88 9.87 22.91
C ALA A 178 36.52 10.53 23.20
N ILE A 179 36.20 11.63 22.52
CA ILE A 179 34.91 12.32 22.62
C ILE A 179 33.81 11.48 22.00
N LEU A 180 33.99 11.00 20.76
CA LEU A 180 33.03 10.12 20.10
C LEU A 180 32.78 8.87 20.95
N LEU A 181 33.85 8.18 21.38
CA LEU A 181 33.71 6.99 22.24
C LEU A 181 33.09 7.26 23.61
N SER A 182 33.12 8.52 24.09
CA SER A 182 32.43 8.90 25.32
C SER A 182 30.92 9.08 25.14
N ASN A 183 30.49 9.32 23.90
CA ASN A 183 29.10 9.46 23.50
C ASN A 183 28.56 8.27 22.70
N PHE A 184 29.37 7.22 22.48
CA PHE A 184 28.97 6.01 21.76
C PHE A 184 27.69 5.37 22.34
N ASP A 185 26.81 4.89 21.47
CA ASP A 185 25.45 4.42 21.73
C ASP A 185 24.51 5.51 22.32
N GLN A 186 24.81 6.80 22.16
CA GLN A 186 23.87 7.88 22.49
C GLN A 186 22.95 8.17 21.32
N ILE A 187 21.66 8.35 21.62
CA ILE A 187 20.69 8.93 20.69
C ILE A 187 20.63 10.43 20.97
N CYS A 188 20.77 11.24 19.94
CA CYS A 188 20.76 12.68 20.04
C CYS A 188 19.34 13.20 20.37
N PRO A 189 19.23 14.30 21.14
CA PRO A 189 17.96 14.80 21.67
C PRO A 189 17.19 15.70 20.71
#